data_AF-A0A8J4VT89-F1
#
_entry.id   AF-A0A8J4VT89-F1
#
_cell.length_a   1.000
_cell.length_b   1.000
_cell.length_c   1.000
_cell.angle_alpha   90.00
_cell.angle_beta   90.00
_cell.angle_gamma   90.00
#
_symmetry.space_group_name_H-M   'P 1'
#
loop_
_entity.id
_entity.type
_entity.pdbx_description
1 polymer ?
#
loop_
_entity_poly.entity_id
_entity_poly.type
_entity_poly.pdbx_seq_one_letter_code
_entity_poly.pdbx_strand_id
1 'polypeptide(L)'
;MLWRATQILLKLLKASKQQILEGFDVQRTSGLADTLKKYGHLTQAILQYYKSVLPEDHSKCTGVCPPFDEFVKRCQDLDKMTVSDVFAIQLMQVPQVTEEIAVAVLDLYPTLLSLARAYSLLEGNTGAQEEMLRRQSNNVINAVASRNIFQLVWGN
;
A
#
# COMPACT_ATOMS: atom_id res chain seq x y z
N MET A 1 26.91 -5.89 -18.21
CA MET A 1 26.00 -7.06 -18.33
C MET A 1 25.22 -7.34 -17.04
N LEU A 2 25.84 -7.38 -15.85
CA LEU A 2 25.15 -7.64 -14.56
C LEU A 2 23.94 -6.73 -14.26
N TRP A 3 24.02 -5.45 -14.60
CA TRP A 3 22.94 -4.48 -14.33
C TRP A 3 21.66 -4.72 -15.14
N ARG A 4 21.79 -5.28 -16.36
CA ARG A 4 20.62 -5.65 -17.17
C ARG A 4 19.99 -6.94 -16.66
N ALA A 5 20.80 -7.90 -16.21
CA ALA A 5 20.33 -9.15 -15.64
C ALA A 5 19.54 -8.92 -14.33
N THR A 6 20.02 -8.05 -13.45
CA THR A 6 19.32 -7.68 -12.20
C THR A 6 17.99 -6.98 -12.46
N GLN A 7 17.91 -6.06 -13.42
CA GLN A 7 16.66 -5.41 -13.81
C GLN A 7 15.63 -6.38 -14.42
N ILE A 8 16.10 -7.35 -15.23
CA ILE A 8 15.23 -8.40 -15.78
C ILE A 8 14.71 -9.29 -14.66
N LEU A 9 15.57 -9.72 -13.74
CA LEU A 9 15.19 -10.55 -12.60
C LEU A 9 14.14 -9.85 -11.72
N LEU A 10 14.33 -8.56 -11.45
CA LEU A 10 13.40 -7.76 -10.64
C LEU A 10 12.02 -7.65 -11.30
N LYS A 11 11.98 -7.43 -12.62
CA LYS A 11 10.72 -7.39 -13.39
C LYS A 11 10.00 -8.74 -13.38
N LEU A 12 10.75 -9.83 -13.52
CA LEU A 12 10.20 -11.18 -13.48
C LEU A 12 9.66 -11.53 -12.09
N LEU A 13 10.41 -11.21 -11.03
CA LEU A 13 9.98 -11.42 -9.65
C LEU A 13 8.72 -10.61 -9.31
N LYS A 14 8.64 -9.36 -9.80
CA LYS A 14 7.43 -8.54 -9.62
C LYS A 14 6.23 -9.16 -10.33
N ALA A 15 6.39 -9.58 -11.59
CA ALA A 15 5.32 -10.20 -12.36
C ALA A 15 4.87 -11.55 -11.76
N SER A 16 5.81 -12.37 -11.26
CA SER A 16 5.45 -13.63 -10.59
C SER A 16 4.73 -13.41 -9.27
N LYS A 17 5.11 -12.39 -8.49
CA LYS A 17 4.40 -12.02 -7.26
C LYS A 17 2.95 -11.64 -7.57
N GLN A 18 2.74 -10.76 -8.55
CA GLN A 18 1.39 -10.34 -8.95
C GLN A 18 0.54 -11.53 -9.40
N GLN A 19 1.13 -12.47 -10.13
CA GLN A 19 0.42 -13.66 -10.61
C GLN A 19 0.08 -14.65 -9.49
N ILE A 20 1.05 -14.98 -8.63
CA ILE A 20 0.93 -16.09 -7.67
C ILE A 20 0.29 -15.62 -6.36
N LEU A 21 0.71 -14.47 -5.85
CA LEU A 21 0.28 -13.99 -4.53
C LEU A 21 -0.95 -13.09 -4.64
N GLU A 22 -0.99 -12.22 -5.65
CA GLU A 22 -2.05 -11.22 -5.81
C GLU A 22 -3.16 -11.67 -6.77
N GLY A 23 -3.00 -12.82 -7.44
CA GLY A 23 -4.03 -13.45 -8.28
C GLY A 23 -4.28 -12.77 -9.64
N PHE A 24 -3.40 -11.88 -10.09
CA PHE A 24 -3.54 -11.22 -11.39
C PHE A 24 -3.31 -12.20 -12.55
N ASP A 25 -4.15 -12.13 -13.59
CA ASP A 25 -3.89 -12.82 -14.85
C ASP A 25 -2.81 -12.07 -15.66
N VAL A 26 -1.55 -12.48 -15.45
CA VAL A 26 -0.39 -11.82 -16.08
C VAL A 26 -0.19 -12.31 -17.51
N GLN A 27 -0.60 -11.47 -18.46
CA GLN A 27 -0.42 -11.69 -19.88
C GLN A 27 0.90 -11.09 -20.38
N ARG A 28 1.89 -11.94 -20.67
CA ARG A 28 3.20 -11.52 -21.20
C ARG A 28 3.10 -11.29 -22.71
N THR A 29 3.75 -10.23 -23.21
CA THR A 29 3.80 -9.86 -24.63
C THR A 29 5.23 -9.50 -25.05
N SER A 30 5.56 -9.77 -26.30
CA SER A 30 6.91 -9.59 -26.86
C SER A 30 7.23 -8.14 -27.29
N GLY A 31 6.20 -7.30 -27.47
CA GLY A 31 6.33 -5.89 -27.85
C GLY A 31 4.97 -5.24 -28.11
N LEU A 32 4.97 -3.96 -28.49
CA LEU A 32 3.76 -3.15 -28.64
C LEU A 32 2.73 -3.76 -29.62
N ALA A 33 3.18 -4.25 -30.78
CA ALA A 33 2.29 -4.84 -31.78
C ALA A 33 1.55 -6.09 -31.23
N ASP A 34 2.26 -6.92 -30.48
CA ASP A 34 1.71 -8.10 -29.80
C ASP A 34 0.72 -7.69 -28.70
N THR A 35 1.02 -6.65 -27.93
CA THR A 35 0.10 -6.05 -26.94
C THR A 35 -1.19 -5.54 -27.58
N LEU A 36 -1.10 -4.75 -28.66
CA LEU A 36 -2.27 -4.22 -29.36
C LEU A 36 -3.13 -5.34 -29.94
N LYS A 37 -2.51 -6.36 -30.54
CA LYS A 37 -3.23 -7.54 -31.04
C LYS A 37 -4.00 -8.25 -29.93
N LYS A 38 -3.38 -8.40 -28.75
CA LYS A 38 -4.00 -9.02 -27.59
C LYS A 38 -5.18 -8.20 -27.05
N TYR A 39 -5.06 -6.87 -26.98
CA TYR A 39 -6.18 -5.99 -26.64
C TYR A 39 -7.33 -6.09 -27.62
N GLY A 40 -7.05 -6.18 -28.93
CA GLY A 40 -8.07 -6.41 -29.96
C GLY A 40 -8.85 -7.71 -29.71
N HIS A 41 -8.14 -8.81 -29.48
CA HIS A 41 -8.77 -10.10 -29.19
C HIS A 41 -9.58 -10.08 -27.88
N LEU A 42 -9.06 -9.49 -26.80
CA LEU A 42 -9.77 -9.36 -25.53
C LEU A 42 -11.06 -8.56 -25.67
N THR A 43 -11.00 -7.42 -26.36
CA THR A 43 -12.17 -6.56 -26.61
C THR A 43 -13.25 -7.32 -27.38
N GLN A 44 -12.86 -8.07 -28.42
CA GLN A 44 -13.80 -8.87 -29.21
C GLN A 44 -14.43 -10.00 -28.38
N ALA A 45 -13.64 -10.70 -27.57
CA ALA A 45 -14.12 -11.78 -26.71
C ALA A 45 -15.12 -11.27 -25.65
N ILE A 46 -14.83 -10.13 -25.00
CA ILE A 46 -15.74 -9.49 -24.03
C ILE A 46 -17.05 -9.10 -24.71
N LEU A 47 -17.00 -8.46 -25.88
CA LEU A 47 -18.20 -8.07 -26.62
C LEU A 47 -19.06 -9.28 -26.99
N GLN A 48 -18.44 -10.37 -27.46
CA GLN A 48 -19.14 -11.60 -27.82
C GLN A 48 -19.76 -12.28 -26.60
N TYR A 49 -19.04 -12.32 -25.48
CA TYR A 49 -19.54 -12.89 -24.22
C TYR A 49 -20.82 -12.17 -23.76
N TYR A 50 -20.79 -10.84 -23.64
CA TYR A 50 -21.95 -10.09 -23.16
C TYR A 50 -23.14 -10.14 -24.14
N LYS A 51 -22.90 -10.20 -25.45
CA LYS A 51 -23.95 -10.46 -26.45
C LYS A 51 -24.63 -11.81 -26.27
N SER A 52 -23.89 -12.83 -25.85
CA SER A 52 -24.42 -14.19 -25.64
C SER A 52 -25.12 -14.38 -24.29
N VAL A 53 -24.74 -13.59 -23.28
CA VAL A 53 -25.22 -13.73 -21.89
C VAL A 53 -26.39 -12.79 -21.57
N LEU A 54 -26.54 -11.67 -22.28
CA LEU A 54 -27.63 -10.71 -22.09
C LEU A 54 -28.54 -10.67 -23.34
N PRO A 55 -29.62 -11.49 -23.41
CA PRO A 55 -30.66 -11.28 -24.41
C PRO A 55 -31.39 -9.94 -24.15
N GLU A 56 -31.77 -9.27 -25.24
CA GLU A 56 -32.09 -7.83 -25.39
C GLU A 56 -33.17 -7.21 -24.46
N ASP A 57 -33.77 -7.94 -23.51
CA ASP A 57 -35.01 -7.52 -22.84
C ASP A 57 -34.87 -7.16 -21.34
N HIS A 58 -33.65 -7.13 -20.79
CA HIS A 58 -33.42 -6.77 -19.39
C HIS A 58 -32.41 -5.64 -19.26
N SER A 59 -32.83 -4.45 -19.68
CA SER A 59 -32.11 -3.15 -19.53
C SER A 59 -31.92 -2.69 -18.08
N LYS A 60 -32.11 -3.57 -17.10
CA LYS A 60 -31.78 -3.28 -15.70
C LYS A 60 -30.37 -3.78 -15.44
N CYS A 61 -29.46 -2.82 -15.36
CA CYS A 61 -28.11 -2.92 -14.81
C CYS A 61 -28.07 -4.05 -13.77
N THR A 62 -27.36 -5.14 -14.06
CA THR A 62 -27.31 -6.35 -13.21
C THR A 62 -26.68 -6.09 -11.83
N GLY A 63 -26.32 -4.84 -11.51
CA GLY A 63 -25.63 -4.46 -10.27
C GLY A 63 -24.22 -5.03 -10.14
N VAL A 64 -23.74 -5.78 -11.14
CA VAL A 64 -22.46 -6.49 -11.11
C VAL A 64 -21.28 -5.53 -11.28
N CYS A 65 -21.44 -4.47 -12.08
CA CYS A 65 -20.41 -3.47 -12.33
C CYS A 65 -20.88 -2.07 -11.92
N PRO A 66 -20.05 -1.29 -11.21
CA PRO A 66 -20.35 0.11 -10.95
C PRO A 66 -20.34 0.90 -12.27
N PRO A 67 -21.09 2.03 -12.34
CA PRO A 67 -20.92 3.03 -13.38
C PRO A 67 -19.47 3.48 -13.51
N PHE A 68 -19.06 3.87 -14.73
CA PHE A 68 -17.68 4.24 -15.02
C PHE A 68 -17.18 5.42 -14.19
N ASP A 69 -18.02 6.44 -14.00
CA ASP A 69 -17.74 7.60 -13.15
C ASP A 69 -17.56 7.21 -11.68
N GLU A 70 -18.36 6.28 -11.16
CA GLU A 70 -18.20 5.74 -9.82
C GLU A 70 -16.88 4.98 -9.68
N PHE A 71 -16.53 4.13 -10.66
CA PHE A 71 -15.25 3.44 -10.68
C PHE A 71 -14.06 4.42 -10.65
N VAL A 72 -14.09 5.45 -11.51
CA VAL A 72 -13.03 6.47 -11.56
C VAL A 72 -12.92 7.21 -10.23
N LYS A 73 -14.05 7.58 -9.63
CA LYS A 73 -14.09 8.23 -8.32
C LYS A 73 -13.45 7.35 -7.24
N ARG A 74 -13.77 6.04 -7.21
CA ARG A 74 -13.15 5.10 -6.28
C ARG A 74 -11.64 5.00 -6.47
N CYS A 75 -11.14 4.99 -7.72
CA CYS A 75 -9.70 5.03 -7.98
C CYS A 75 -9.04 6.30 -7.41
N GLN A 76 -9.66 7.46 -7.64
CA GLN A 76 -9.16 8.73 -7.10
C GLN A 76 -9.19 8.76 -5.58
N ASP A 77 -10.22 8.16 -4.96
CA ASP A 77 -10.33 8.07 -3.50
C ASP A 77 -9.23 7.18 -2.90
N LEU A 78 -8.81 6.12 -3.61
CA LEU A 78 -7.69 5.25 -3.19
C LEU A 78 -6.32 5.94 -3.31
N ASP A 79 -6.16 6.88 -4.25
CA ASP A 79 -4.91 7.65 -4.40
C ASP A 79 -4.77 8.77 -3.36
N LYS A 80 -5.84 9.05 -2.58
CA LYS A 80 -5.77 10.06 -1.52
C LYS A 80 -4.90 9.55 -0.37
N MET A 81 -3.97 10.41 0.03
CA MET A 81 -3.06 10.14 1.13
C MET A 81 -3.41 11.03 2.32
N THR A 82 -3.60 10.43 3.49
CA THR A 82 -3.84 11.15 4.74
C THR A 82 -2.51 11.50 5.43
N VAL A 83 -2.58 12.38 6.43
CA VAL A 83 -1.41 12.69 7.28
C VAL A 83 -0.92 11.44 8.03
N SER A 84 -1.84 10.55 8.40
CA SER A 84 -1.51 9.27 9.04
C SER A 84 -0.75 8.36 8.09
N ASP A 85 -1.15 8.28 6.81
CA ASP A 85 -0.47 7.44 5.80
C ASP A 85 0.96 7.93 5.57
N VAL A 86 1.16 9.25 5.46
CA VAL A 86 2.50 9.84 5.33
C VAL A 86 3.34 9.50 6.56
N PHE A 87 2.76 9.63 7.76
CA PHE A 87 3.46 9.33 8.99
C PHE A 87 3.81 7.83 9.12
N ALA A 88 2.93 6.92 8.70
CA ALA A 88 3.20 5.49 8.62
C ALA A 88 4.44 5.19 7.77
N ILE A 89 4.51 5.79 6.58
CA ILE A 89 5.63 5.61 5.66
C ILE A 89 6.93 6.15 6.25
N GLN A 90 6.88 7.31 6.93
CA GLN A 90 8.02 7.90 7.62
C GLN A 90 8.52 6.98 8.75
N LEU A 91 7.63 6.42 9.56
CA LEU A 91 7.97 5.47 10.61
C LEU A 91 8.67 4.24 10.05
N MET A 92 8.19 3.67 8.94
CA MET A 92 8.82 2.52 8.30
C MET A 92 10.20 2.81 7.67
N GLN A 93 10.63 4.08 7.58
CA GLN A 93 12.03 4.41 7.24
C GLN A 93 12.98 4.31 8.44
N VAL A 94 12.45 4.19 9.66
CA VAL A 94 13.24 4.05 10.88
C VAL A 94 13.76 2.62 10.99
N PRO A 95 15.05 2.41 11.29
CA PRO A 95 15.59 1.06 11.47
C PRO A 95 14.82 0.29 12.55
N GLN A 96 14.49 -0.97 12.25
CA GLN A 96 13.73 -1.89 13.10
C GLN A 96 12.25 -1.53 13.32
N VAL A 97 11.70 -0.61 12.52
CA VAL A 97 10.27 -0.34 12.47
C VAL A 97 9.68 -1.08 11.27
N THR A 98 8.90 -2.12 11.55
CA THR A 98 8.13 -2.86 10.54
C THR A 98 6.76 -2.21 10.34
N GLU A 99 5.99 -2.70 9.37
CA GLU A 99 4.61 -2.27 9.13
C GLU A 99 3.76 -2.43 10.40
N GLU A 100 3.88 -3.56 11.09
CA GLU A 100 3.10 -3.86 12.30
C GLU A 100 3.45 -2.89 13.44
N ILE A 101 4.73 -2.51 13.56
CA ILE A 101 5.17 -1.52 14.55
C ILE A 101 4.63 -0.13 14.18
N ALA A 102 4.67 0.25 12.91
CA ALA A 102 4.12 1.53 12.46
C ALA A 102 2.62 1.63 12.74
N VAL A 103 1.86 0.56 12.48
CA VAL A 103 0.43 0.47 12.83
C VAL A 103 0.23 0.62 14.34
N ALA A 104 1.00 -0.12 15.16
CA ALA A 104 0.90 -0.03 16.62
C ALA A 104 1.22 1.38 17.17
N VAL A 105 2.10 2.13 16.51
CA VAL A 105 2.37 3.54 16.84
C VAL A 105 1.18 4.42 16.46
N LEU A 106 0.60 4.23 15.27
CA LEU A 106 -0.53 5.02 14.79
C LEU A 106 -1.80 4.82 15.63
N ASP A 107 -2.03 3.60 16.13
CA ASP A 107 -3.14 3.29 17.04
C ASP A 107 -3.07 4.12 18.34
N LEU A 108 -1.85 4.46 18.79
CA LEU A 108 -1.62 5.31 19.96
C LEU A 108 -1.57 6.80 19.59
N TYR A 109 -0.90 7.12 18.48
CA TYR A 109 -0.55 8.46 18.05
C TYR A 109 -0.72 8.59 16.52
N PRO A 110 -1.91 8.96 16.04
CA PRO A 110 -2.24 8.91 14.61
C PRO A 110 -1.46 9.93 13.76
N THR A 111 -0.77 10.88 14.40
CA THR A 111 0.04 11.90 13.71
C THR A 111 1.35 12.15 14.43
N LEU A 112 2.37 12.58 13.67
CA LEU A 112 3.65 13.03 14.22
C LEU A 112 3.46 14.09 15.32
N LEU A 113 2.53 15.03 15.14
CA LEU A 113 2.23 16.06 16.12
C LEU A 113 1.71 15.48 17.44
N SER A 114 0.83 14.48 17.37
CA SER A 114 0.32 13.82 18.58
C SER A 114 1.41 13.07 19.33
N LEU A 115 2.33 12.42 18.60
CA LEU A 115 3.49 11.74 19.19
C LEU A 115 4.48 12.73 19.83
N ALA A 116 4.80 13.82 19.13
CA ALA A 116 5.69 14.87 19.64
C ALA A 116 5.13 15.52 20.91
N ARG A 117 3.81 15.75 20.97
CA ARG A 117 3.14 16.24 22.18
C ARG A 117 3.29 15.26 23.33
N ALA A 118 3.11 13.96 23.10
CA ALA A 118 3.30 12.95 24.14
C ALA A 118 4.75 12.93 24.66
N TYR A 119 5.75 13.06 23.78
CA TYR A 119 7.14 13.20 24.21
C TYR A 119 7.39 14.47 25.03
N SER A 120 6.78 15.60 24.65
CA SER A 120 6.94 16.87 25.38
C SER A 120 6.44 16.80 26.84
N LEU A 121 5.43 15.96 27.12
CA LEU A 121 4.94 15.74 28.50
C LEU A 121 5.94 15.02 29.39
N LEU A 122 6.96 14.40 28.80
CA LEU A 122 8.04 13.67 29.49
C LEU A 122 9.38 14.42 29.38
N GLU A 123 9.36 15.68 28.97
CA GLU A 123 10.56 16.50 28.80
C GLU A 123 11.38 16.56 30.10
N GLY A 124 12.71 16.49 29.95
CA GLY A 124 13.65 16.38 31.06
C GLY A 124 13.91 14.95 31.54
N ASN A 125 13.16 13.94 31.06
CA ASN A 125 13.44 12.53 31.30
C ASN A 125 13.58 11.74 30.00
N THR A 126 14.76 11.83 29.38
CA THR A 126 15.08 11.14 28.12
C THR A 126 14.85 9.63 28.20
N GLY A 127 15.20 9.00 29.34
CA GLY A 127 14.97 7.56 29.52
C GLY A 127 13.49 7.17 29.51
N ALA A 128 12.61 8.04 30.03
CA ALA A 128 11.16 7.82 29.95
C ALA A 128 10.63 8.06 28.54
N GLN A 129 11.17 9.04 27.80
CA GLN A 129 10.79 9.30 26.40
C GLN A 129 11.20 8.15 25.49
N GLU A 130 12.45 7.67 25.56
CA GLU A 130 12.94 6.55 24.76
C GLU A 130 12.13 5.26 24.95
N GLU A 131 11.58 5.08 26.15
CA GLU A 131 10.88 3.87 26.57
C GLU A 131 9.34 3.99 26.47
N MET A 132 8.82 5.18 26.14
CA MET A 132 7.40 5.51 26.18
C MET A 132 6.55 4.58 25.32
N LEU A 133 6.93 4.38 24.05
CA LEU A 133 6.15 3.58 23.11
C LEU A 133 6.14 2.10 23.48
N ARG A 134 7.26 1.56 23.97
CA ARG A 134 7.32 0.17 24.46
C ARG A 134 6.38 -0.06 25.64
N ARG A 135 6.37 0.85 26.62
CA ARG A 135 5.49 0.74 27.80
C ARG A 135 4.02 0.86 27.43
N GLN A 136 3.67 1.83 26.60
CA GLN A 136 2.27 2.10 26.25
C GLN A 136 1.68 1.06 25.29
N SER A 137 2.51 0.40 24.49
CA SER A 137 2.09 -0.68 23.59
C SER A 137 2.15 -2.07 24.25
N ASN A 138 2.34 -2.17 25.57
CA ASN A 138 2.49 -3.45 26.28
C ASN A 138 3.57 -4.36 25.66
N ASN A 139 4.72 -3.79 25.27
CA ASN A 139 5.86 -4.45 24.60
C ASN A 139 5.63 -4.95 23.17
N VAL A 140 4.53 -4.58 22.50
CA VAL A 140 4.38 -4.80 21.05
C VAL A 140 5.46 -4.03 20.29
N ILE A 141 5.70 -2.78 20.67
CA ILE A 141 6.83 -1.99 20.19
C ILE A 141 8.04 -2.35 21.04
N ASN A 142 9.08 -2.90 20.42
CA ASN A 142 10.28 -3.28 21.14
C ASN A 142 11.09 -2.03 21.59
N ALA A 143 12.00 -2.24 22.54
CA ALA A 143 12.79 -1.16 23.14
C ALA A 143 13.63 -0.38 22.11
N VAL A 144 14.18 -1.07 21.11
CA VAL A 144 15.06 -0.48 20.11
C VAL A 144 14.25 0.37 19.13
N ALA A 145 13.11 -0.13 18.67
CA ALA A 145 12.17 0.63 17.85
C ALA A 145 11.66 1.87 18.58
N SER A 146 11.25 1.75 19.85
CA SER A 146 10.81 2.87 20.69
C SER A 146 11.87 3.98 20.77
N ARG A 147 13.12 3.61 21.03
CA ARG A 147 14.25 4.56 21.07
C ARG A 147 14.55 5.17 19.71
N ASN A 148 14.58 4.37 18.64
CA ASN A 148 14.88 4.87 17.30
C ASN A 148 13.81 5.84 16.80
N ILE A 149 12.53 5.60 17.12
CA ILE A 149 11.43 6.52 16.82
C ILE A 149 11.58 7.81 17.63
N PHE A 150 11.90 7.73 18.92
CA PHE A 150 12.20 8.91 19.72
C PHE A 150 13.34 9.74 19.09
N GLN A 151 14.43 9.10 18.69
CA GLN A 151 15.56 9.78 18.03
C GLN A 151 15.16 10.47 16.72
N LEU A 152 14.27 9.87 15.91
CA LEU A 152 13.76 10.51 14.70
C LEU A 152 12.94 11.78 15.00
N VAL A 153 12.10 11.74 16.05
CA VAL A 153 11.08 12.76 16.31
C VAL A 153 11.58 13.88 17.22
N TRP A 154 12.45 13.54 18.16
CA TRP A 154 12.86 14.40 19.28
C TRP A 154 14.37 14.35 19.57
N GLY A 155 15.10 13.41 18.97
CA GLY A 155 16.57 13.39 19.01
C GLY A 155 17.12 14.57 18.23
N ASN A 156 17.95 15.37 18.88
CA ASN A 156 18.76 16.40 18.20
C ASN A 156 19.90 15.75 17.42
#